data_AF-M0J5X9-F1
#
_entry.id   AF-M0J5X9-F1
#
_cell.length_a   1.000
_cell.length_b   1.000
_cell.length_c   1.000
_cell.angle_alpha   90.00
_cell.angle_beta   90.00
_cell.angle_gamma   90.00
#
_symmetry.space_group_name_H-M   'P 1'
#
loop_
_entity.id
_entity.type
_entity.pdbx_description
1 polymer ?
#
loop_
_entity_poly.entity_id
_entity_poly.type
_entity_poly.pdbx_seq_one_letter_code
_entity_poly.pdbx_strand_id
1 'polypeptide(L)' 'MPSYEYKTLDVDTGMFGSSSVPTEKLNELGADGWEVVAPITENSGQTAGLLLQRER' A
#
# COMPACT_ATOMS: atom_id res chain seq x y z
N MET A 1 15.01 19.66 -2.27
CA MET A 1 13.84 18.91 -2.76
C MET A 1 13.83 17.61 -1.99
N PRO A 2 12.69 17.20 -1.39
CA PRO A 2 12.61 15.92 -0.71
C PRO A 2 12.86 14.80 -1.73
N SER A 3 13.62 13.79 -1.33
CA SER A 3 13.80 12.55 -2.09
C SER A 3 12.96 11.46 -1.45
N TYR A 4 12.36 10.59 -2.25
CA TYR A 4 11.52 9.49 -1.75
C TYR A 4 12.09 8.14 -2.14
N GLU A 5 11.97 7.18 -1.24
CA GLU A 5 12.17 5.75 -1.50
C GLU A 5 10.80 5.09 -1.71
N TYR A 6 10.75 4.10 -2.61
CA TYR A 6 9.52 3.35 -2.91
C TYR A 6 9.77 1.85 -2.77
N LYS A 7 8.76 1.13 -2.27
CA LYS A 7 8.75 -0.33 -2.28
C LYS A 7 7.33 -0.86 -2.46
N THR A 8 7.22 -2.11 -2.88
CA THR A 8 5.96 -2.83 -2.92
C THR A 8 5.88 -3.81 -1.76
N LEU A 9 4.68 -4.01 -1.23
CA LEU A 9 4.35 -5.08 -0.32
C LEU A 9 3.28 -5.94 -0.98
N ASP A 10 3.60 -7.20 -1.22
CA ASP A 10 2.61 -8.15 -1.72
C ASP A 10 1.60 -8.47 -0.63
N VAL A 11 0.33 -8.54 -1.02
CA VAL A 11 -0.76 -8.97 -0.14
C VAL A 11 -1.46 -10.15 -0.78
N ASP A 12 -2.03 -11.02 0.03
CA ASP A 12 -2.83 -12.12 -0.51
C ASP A 12 -4.00 -11.57 -1.32
N THR A 13 -4.13 -12.05 -2.56
CA THR A 13 -5.21 -11.63 -3.46
C THR A 13 -6.56 -11.89 -2.78
N GLY A 14 -7.36 -10.84 -2.63
CA GLY A 14 -8.66 -10.92 -1.96
C GLY A 14 -8.63 -10.64 -0.45
N MET A 15 -7.47 -10.32 0.15
CA MET A 15 -7.36 -9.89 1.55
C MET A 15 -8.33 -8.74 1.89
N PHE A 16 -8.52 -7.80 0.96
CA PHE A 16 -9.44 -6.67 1.11
C PHE A 16 -10.85 -6.93 0.55
N GLY A 17 -11.08 -8.11 -0.04
CA GLY A 17 -12.35 -8.46 -0.69
C GLY A 17 -12.74 -7.46 -1.77
N SER A 18 -14.00 -7.01 -1.72
CA SER A 18 -14.54 -5.93 -2.56
C SER A 18 -14.47 -4.55 -1.92
N SER A 19 -13.81 -4.42 -0.76
CA SER A 19 -13.71 -3.15 -0.04
C SER A 19 -12.49 -2.37 -0.50
N SER A 20 -12.56 -1.04 -0.39
CA SER A 20 -11.39 -0.18 -0.59
C SER A 20 -10.32 -0.49 0.46
N VAL A 21 -9.05 -0.50 0.05
CA VAL A 21 -7.92 -0.65 0.97
C VAL A 21 -7.94 0.51 1.98
N PRO A 22 -7.95 0.23 3.31
CA PRO A 22 -8.05 1.27 4.34
C PRO A 22 -6.69 1.93 4.59
N THR A 23 -6.17 2.67 3.62
CA THR A 23 -4.82 3.25 3.62
C THR A 23 -4.54 4.11 4.86
N GLU A 24 -5.48 4.96 5.28
CA GLU A 24 -5.34 5.79 6.49
C GLU A 24 -5.08 4.94 7.74
N LYS A 25 -5.90 3.90 7.95
CA LYS A 25 -5.76 2.99 9.09
C LYS A 25 -4.47 2.17 9.02
N LEU A 26 -4.04 1.78 7.83
CA LEU A 26 -2.76 1.09 7.65
C LEU A 26 -1.57 2.00 8.00
N ASN A 27 -1.67 3.29 7.67
CA ASN A 27 -0.64 4.27 7.99
C ASN A 27 -0.60 4.61 9.49
N GLU A 28 -1.73 4.58 10.19
CA GLU A 28 -1.77 4.69 11.66
C GLU A 28 -1.00 3.55 12.36
N LEU A 29 -1.00 2.35 11.78
CA LEU A 29 -0.25 1.21 12.33
C LEU A 29 1.25 1.38 12.18
N GLY A 30 1.71 2.19 11.22
CA GLY A 30 3.09 2.68 11.07
C GLY A 30 4.15 1.60 10.90
N ALA A 31 4.72 1.47 9.70
CA ALA A 31 5.84 0.55 9.45
C ALA A 31 7.13 1.31 9.11
N ASP A 32 8.02 1.54 10.08
CA ASP A 32 9.38 2.11 9.85
C ASP A 32 9.43 3.37 8.94
N GLY A 33 8.47 4.28 9.12
CA GLY A 33 8.36 5.51 8.33
C GLY A 33 7.82 5.31 6.91
N TRP A 34 7.33 4.13 6.57
CA TRP A 34 6.68 3.85 5.29
C TRP A 34 5.18 4.16 5.35
N GLU A 35 4.71 4.84 4.32
CA GLU A 35 3.30 5.18 4.12
C GLU A 35 2.77 4.46 2.89
N VAL A 36 1.62 3.79 3.03
CA VAL A 36 0.83 3.27 1.92
C VAL A 36 0.24 4.45 1.14
N VAL A 37 0.60 4.54 -0.13
CA VAL A 37 0.15 5.62 -1.03
C VAL A 37 -0.79 5.18 -2.12
N ALA A 38 -0.75 3.89 -2.49
CA ALA A 38 -1.66 3.35 -3.47
C ALA A 38 -1.81 1.82 -3.34
N PRO A 39 -3.00 1.27 -3.62
CA PRO A 39 -3.17 -0.15 -3.90
C PRO A 39 -2.68 -0.47 -5.31
N ILE A 40 -2.13 -1.67 -5.48
CA ILE A 40 -1.80 -2.27 -6.78
C ILE A 40 -2.87 -3.32 -7.08
N THR A 41 -3.61 -3.11 -8.16
CA THR A 41 -4.72 -3.98 -8.57
C THR A 41 -4.35 -4.81 -9.79
N GLU A 42 -4.73 -6.09 -9.78
CA GLU A 42 -4.65 -6.96 -10.94
C GLU A 42 -5.81 -6.72 -11.92
N ASN A 43 -5.73 -7.33 -13.10
CA ASN A 43 -6.77 -7.26 -14.13
C ASN A 43 -8.15 -7.76 -13.64
N SER A 44 -8.19 -8.56 -12.58
CA SER A 44 -9.42 -9.03 -11.93
C SER A 44 -10.13 -7.94 -11.10
N GLY A 45 -9.49 -6.78 -10.90
CA GLY A 45 -9.96 -5.71 -10.02
C GLY A 45 -9.63 -5.95 -8.54
N GLN A 46 -8.96 -7.06 -8.21
CA GLN A 46 -8.54 -7.36 -6.84
C GLN A 46 -7.20 -6.70 -6.53
N THR A 47 -7.04 -6.23 -5.30
CA THR A 47 -5.75 -5.76 -4.80
C THR A 47 -4.82 -6.95 -4.57
N ALA A 48 -3.63 -6.89 -5.18
CA ALA A 48 -2.57 -7.89 -5.02
C ALA A 48 -1.30 -7.31 -4.37
N GLY A 49 -1.21 -5.98 -4.24
CA GLY A 49 -0.09 -5.35 -3.55
C GLY A 49 -0.41 -3.95 -3.04
N LEU A 50 0.50 -3.41 -2.25
CA LEU A 50 0.50 -2.04 -1.79
C LEU A 50 1.78 -1.35 -2.25
N LEU A 51 1.67 -0.13 -2.74
CA LEU A 51 2.80 0.77 -2.97
C LEU A 51 3.02 1.59 -1.70
N LEU A 52 4.24 1.53 -1.19
CA LEU A 52 4.67 2.31 -0.04
C LEU A 52 5.73 3.32 -0.45
N GLN A 53 5.72 4.49 0.21
CA GLN A 53 6.75 5.51 0.07
C GLN A 53 7.33 5.91 1.43
N ARG A 54 8.54 6.45 1.44
CA ARG A 54 9.17 7.07 2.61
C ARG A 54 10.08 8.21 2.18
N GLU A 55 10.13 9.29 2.95
CA GLU A 55 11.08 10.39 2.73
C GLU A 55 12.51 9.97 3.12
N ARG A 56 13.48 10.33 2.28
CA ARG A 56 14.92 10.02 2.41
C ARG A 56 15.72 11.22 2.88
#